data_AF-A0A7Z9TF65-F1
#
_entry.id   AF-A0A7Z9TF65-F1
#
_cell.length_a   1.000
_cell.length_b   1.000
_cell.length_c   1.000
_cell.angle_alpha   90.00
_cell.angle_beta   90.00
_cell.angle_gamma   90.00
#
_symmetry.space_group_name_H-M   'P 1'
#
loop_
_entity.id
_entity.type
_entity.pdbx_description
1 polymer ?
#
loop_
_entity_poly.entity_id
_entity_poly.type
_entity_poly.pdbx_seq_one_letter_code
_entity_poly.pdbx_strand_id
1 'polypeptide(L)'
;MNNPYEKALDGLSIEDPVKSFFDWCIERENIRVKREKGIPAPWTDDPIFQKGRFLNTFREDDRGSKAVQRFCAPLKDSLPDLVHALFFARWCNKDTTLDLLDPSILKQTKNLKEFLLNSVSQPWCSAVYPVVSMHWEGKVYERFEACTDLLPALIDFLVKCIKASDGNVVTATEMINNKFGMSNDFPIFMAVIDISWFDPETIKPDTPVPSGIGAIPYLDRLQDHLGLEDHHATALKMVELQAQYWPNSPRKFTPVDIEYLSCECRKYFSYVNGTKKFEGKNVFTPKGNFN
;
A
#
# COMPACT_ATOMS: atom_id res chain seq x y z
N MET A 1 -4.99 -14.09 -15.06
CA MET A 1 -5.83 -12.86 -14.99
C MET A 1 -5.49 -11.98 -16.16
N ASN A 2 -6.46 -11.28 -16.76
CA ASN A 2 -6.19 -10.28 -17.78
C ASN A 2 -5.76 -8.97 -17.09
N ASN A 3 -4.53 -8.49 -17.30
CA ASN A 3 -4.05 -7.24 -16.71
C ASN A 3 -4.57 -6.05 -17.54
N PRO A 4 -5.51 -5.23 -17.03
CA PRO A 4 -6.08 -4.12 -17.80
C PRO A 4 -5.07 -3.01 -18.12
N TYR A 5 -3.87 -3.08 -17.56
CA TYR A 5 -2.82 -2.07 -17.68
C TYR A 5 -1.64 -2.51 -18.51
N GLU A 6 -1.59 -3.76 -18.95
CA GLU A 6 -0.48 -4.36 -19.69
C GLU A 6 -0.01 -3.46 -20.85
N LYS A 7 -0.97 -2.94 -21.62
CA LYS A 7 -0.71 -2.10 -22.81
C LYS A 7 -0.70 -0.61 -22.53
N ALA A 8 -0.71 -0.18 -21.26
CA ALA A 8 -0.88 1.23 -20.91
C ALA A 8 0.26 2.13 -21.44
N LEU A 9 1.45 1.56 -21.62
CA LEU A 9 2.65 2.28 -22.06
C LEU A 9 3.09 1.85 -23.47
N ASP A 10 2.29 1.06 -24.19
CA ASP A 10 2.61 0.64 -25.56
C ASP A 10 2.73 1.87 -26.46
N GLY A 11 3.76 1.87 -27.32
CA GLY A 11 4.06 2.99 -28.21
C GLY A 11 4.71 4.21 -27.56
N LEU A 12 4.76 4.30 -26.22
CA LEU A 12 5.48 5.35 -25.52
C LEU A 12 6.97 5.00 -25.41
N SER A 13 7.82 5.91 -25.89
CA SER A 13 9.26 5.88 -25.64
C SER A 13 9.59 6.65 -24.37
N ILE A 14 10.23 5.99 -23.40
CA ILE A 14 10.79 6.61 -22.20
C ILE A 14 12.30 6.38 -22.30
N GLU A 15 13.06 7.42 -22.65
CA GLU A 15 14.49 7.32 -22.97
C GLU A 15 15.32 6.76 -21.80
N ASP A 16 15.06 7.30 -20.61
CA ASP A 16 15.66 6.83 -19.36
C ASP A 16 14.53 6.62 -18.33
N PRO A 17 13.99 5.39 -18.20
CA PRO A 17 12.96 5.08 -17.23
C PRO A 17 13.48 5.16 -15.79
N VAL A 18 14.78 4.96 -15.54
CA VAL A 18 15.37 5.10 -14.21
C VAL A 18 15.33 6.55 -13.77
N LYS A 19 15.85 7.47 -14.59
CA LYS A 19 15.82 8.91 -14.30
C LYS A 19 14.38 9.39 -14.18
N SER A 20 13.51 8.98 -15.10
CA SER A 20 12.09 9.34 -15.10
C SER A 20 11.38 8.93 -13.81
N PHE A 21 11.69 7.74 -13.27
CA PHE A 21 11.18 7.28 -11.99
C PHE A 21 11.59 8.21 -10.84
N PHE A 22 12.86 8.57 -10.76
CA PHE A 22 13.35 9.43 -9.67
C PHE A 22 12.88 10.87 -9.82
N ASP A 23 12.84 11.42 -11.04
CA ASP A 23 12.26 12.74 -11.31
C ASP A 23 10.81 12.80 -10.83
N TRP A 24 10.01 11.76 -11.11
CA TRP A 24 8.64 11.64 -10.62
C TRP A 24 8.58 11.64 -9.09
N CYS A 25 9.44 10.83 -8.44
CA CYS A 25 9.50 10.71 -6.97
C CYS A 25 9.83 12.05 -6.29
N ILE A 26 10.83 12.75 -6.83
CA ILE A 26 11.30 14.04 -6.33
C ILE A 26 10.20 15.09 -6.48
N GLU A 27 9.59 15.19 -7.65
CA GLU A 27 8.56 16.19 -7.89
C GLU A 27 7.31 15.91 -7.05
N ARG A 28 6.93 14.64 -6.92
CA ARG A 28 5.80 14.27 -6.08
C ARG A 28 6.04 14.57 -4.61
N GLU A 29 7.27 14.42 -4.13
CA GLU A 29 7.67 14.77 -2.77
C GLU A 29 7.70 16.29 -2.55
N ASN A 30 8.22 17.05 -3.52
CA ASN A 30 8.15 18.53 -3.50
C ASN A 30 6.71 19.04 -3.39
N ILE A 31 5.78 18.43 -4.14
CA ILE A 31 4.35 18.74 -4.05
C ILE A 31 3.82 18.45 -2.64
N ARG A 32 4.17 17.30 -2.05
CA ARG A 32 3.76 16.94 -0.68
C ARG A 32 4.24 17.99 0.33
N VAL A 33 5.53 18.34 0.28
CA VAL A 33 6.13 19.34 1.19
C VAL A 33 5.47 20.71 1.05
N LYS A 34 5.20 21.18 -0.17
CA LYS A 34 4.51 22.47 -0.39
C LYS A 34 3.08 22.45 0.20
N ARG A 35 2.37 21.34 0.03
CA ARG A 35 1.02 21.14 0.59
C ARG A 35 1.04 21.16 2.11
N GLU A 36 1.96 20.45 2.74
CA GLU A 36 2.08 20.40 4.21
C GLU A 36 2.49 21.75 4.80
N LYS A 37 3.23 22.57 4.04
CA LYS A 37 3.55 23.96 4.40
C LYS A 37 2.37 24.94 4.21
N GLY A 38 1.22 24.47 3.72
CA GLY A 38 0.05 25.32 3.48
C GLY A 38 0.20 26.30 2.31
N ILE A 39 1.18 26.08 1.42
CA ILE A 39 1.36 26.91 0.23
C ILE A 39 0.11 26.77 -0.66
N PRO A 40 -0.44 27.86 -1.22
CA PRO A 40 -1.59 27.77 -2.12
C PRO A 40 -1.24 27.04 -3.42
N ALA A 41 -2.21 26.35 -4.00
CA ALA A 41 -2.07 25.71 -5.31
C ALA A 41 -1.91 26.76 -6.43
N PRO A 42 -1.26 26.43 -7.57
CA PRO A 42 -0.67 25.13 -7.91
C PRO A 42 0.68 24.87 -7.20
N TRP A 43 0.93 23.60 -6.84
CA TRP A 43 2.18 23.18 -6.17
C TRP A 43 3.28 22.76 -7.14
N THR A 44 2.97 22.69 -8.43
CA THR A 44 3.83 22.26 -9.52
C THR A 44 3.33 22.88 -10.81
N ASP A 45 4.22 23.08 -11.78
CA ASP A 45 3.85 23.52 -13.13
C ASP A 45 3.45 22.34 -14.03
N ASP A 46 3.66 21.10 -13.58
CA ASP A 46 3.28 19.90 -14.32
C ASP A 46 1.74 19.73 -14.34
N PRO A 47 1.09 19.80 -15.52
CA PRO A 47 -0.36 19.72 -15.63
C PRO A 47 -0.92 18.33 -15.29
N ILE A 48 -0.13 17.26 -15.42
CA ILE A 48 -0.54 15.90 -15.05
C ILE A 48 -0.62 15.80 -13.53
N PHE A 49 0.38 16.29 -12.80
CA PHE A 49 0.32 16.33 -11.34
C PHE A 49 -0.77 17.25 -10.80
N GLN A 50 -1.08 18.37 -11.49
CA GLN A 50 -2.18 19.25 -11.11
C GLN A 50 -3.56 18.58 -11.23
N LYS A 51 -3.75 17.71 -12.22
CA LYS A 51 -5.07 17.13 -12.57
C LYS A 51 -5.23 15.67 -12.15
N GLY A 52 -4.15 14.93 -12.01
CA GLY A 52 -4.14 13.50 -11.75
C GLY A 52 -4.07 13.18 -10.26
N ARG A 53 -4.74 12.09 -9.85
CA ARG A 53 -4.59 11.55 -8.49
C ARG A 53 -3.39 10.61 -8.40
N PHE A 54 -2.46 10.96 -7.53
CA PHE A 54 -1.27 10.17 -7.20
C PHE A 54 -1.14 10.02 -5.69
N LEU A 55 -0.62 8.86 -5.26
CA LEU A 55 -0.19 8.67 -3.87
C LEU A 55 1.06 9.50 -3.57
N ASN A 56 1.45 9.60 -2.29
CA ASN A 56 2.74 10.19 -1.96
C ASN A 56 3.89 9.26 -2.35
N THR A 57 5.09 9.83 -2.46
CA THR A 57 6.31 9.06 -2.74
C THR A 57 6.60 8.05 -1.63
N PHE A 58 6.39 8.46 -0.38
CA PHE A 58 6.53 7.61 0.79
C PHE A 58 5.15 7.18 1.30
N ARG A 59 4.94 5.87 1.44
CA ARG A 59 3.65 5.32 1.83
C ARG A 59 3.22 5.78 3.22
N GLU A 60 4.16 5.97 4.14
CA GLU A 60 3.92 6.50 5.49
C GLU A 60 3.35 7.93 5.48
N ASP A 61 3.46 8.65 4.37
CA ASP A 61 2.87 9.97 4.24
C ASP A 61 1.41 9.96 3.82
N ASP A 62 0.92 8.83 3.30
CA ASP A 62 -0.48 8.68 2.93
C ASP A 62 -1.37 8.69 4.18
N ARG A 63 -2.47 9.42 4.08
CA ARG A 63 -3.44 9.59 5.17
C ARG A 63 -3.91 8.26 5.77
N GLY A 64 -4.16 7.26 4.93
CA GLY A 64 -4.55 5.92 5.37
C GLY A 64 -3.44 5.21 6.15
N SER A 65 -2.20 5.26 5.65
CA SER A 65 -1.04 4.68 6.33
C SER A 65 -0.75 5.39 7.66
N LYS A 66 -0.86 6.72 7.73
CA LYS A 66 -0.73 7.48 8.98
C LYS A 66 -1.74 7.01 10.04
N ALA A 67 -2.99 6.75 9.64
CA ALA A 67 -4.01 6.21 10.54
C ALA A 67 -3.70 4.77 10.99
N VAL A 68 -3.26 3.90 10.09
CA VAL A 68 -2.80 2.53 10.44
C VAL A 68 -1.65 2.59 11.44
N GLN A 69 -0.66 3.45 11.21
CA GLN A 69 0.50 3.58 12.09
C GLN A 69 0.11 4.06 13.49
N ARG A 70 -0.72 5.11 13.59
CA ARG A 70 -1.24 5.59 14.89
C ARG A 70 -2.04 4.51 15.62
N PHE A 71 -2.89 3.78 14.91
CA PHE A 71 -3.73 2.73 15.49
C PHE A 71 -2.91 1.56 16.04
N CYS A 72 -1.84 1.15 15.33
CA CYS A 72 -1.04 -0.02 15.71
C CYS A 72 0.11 0.30 16.68
N ALA A 73 0.59 1.55 16.72
CA ALA A 73 1.74 1.94 17.54
C ALA A 73 1.64 1.57 19.03
N PRO A 74 0.47 1.67 19.71
CA PRO A 74 0.34 1.25 21.11
C PRO A 74 0.50 -0.25 21.35
N LEU A 75 0.44 -1.07 20.29
CA LEU A 75 0.44 -2.53 20.36
C LEU A 75 1.75 -3.16 19.84
N LYS A 76 2.72 -2.33 19.42
CA LYS A 76 3.96 -2.77 18.76
C LYS A 76 4.83 -3.73 19.59
N ASP A 77 4.76 -3.65 20.92
CA ASP A 77 5.60 -4.43 21.83
C ASP A 77 5.10 -5.89 22.01
N SER A 78 3.93 -6.22 21.44
CA SER A 78 3.33 -7.56 21.45
C SER A 78 3.03 -7.97 20.02
N LEU A 79 3.86 -8.85 19.45
CA LEU A 79 3.66 -9.32 18.07
C LEU A 79 2.24 -9.85 17.81
N PRO A 80 1.60 -10.66 18.69
CA PRO A 80 0.20 -11.06 18.49
C PRO A 80 -0.78 -9.89 18.41
N ASP A 81 -0.60 -8.86 19.24
CA ASP A 81 -1.49 -7.70 19.27
C ASP A 81 -1.26 -6.77 18.08
N LEU A 82 0.01 -6.57 17.69
CA LEU A 82 0.39 -5.86 16.48
C LEU A 82 -0.19 -6.53 15.23
N VAL A 83 -0.06 -7.86 15.11
CA VAL A 83 -0.61 -8.63 13.99
C VAL A 83 -2.13 -8.50 13.95
N HIS A 84 -2.82 -8.63 15.08
CA HIS A 84 -4.26 -8.45 15.12
C HIS A 84 -4.67 -7.05 14.66
N ALA A 85 -3.98 -6.01 15.15
CA ALA A 85 -4.26 -4.63 14.81
C ALA A 85 -4.00 -4.32 13.33
N LEU A 86 -2.89 -4.81 12.77
CA LEU A 86 -2.55 -4.61 11.35
C LEU A 86 -3.55 -5.29 10.41
N PHE A 87 -3.91 -6.55 10.70
CA PHE A 87 -4.93 -7.26 9.92
C PHE A 87 -6.27 -6.54 10.02
N PHE A 88 -6.72 -6.16 11.23
CA PHE A 88 -7.94 -5.38 11.37
C PHE A 88 -7.86 -4.05 10.60
N ALA A 89 -6.75 -3.31 10.72
CA ALA A 89 -6.59 -2.00 10.12
C ALA A 89 -6.61 -2.06 8.59
N ARG A 90 -6.07 -3.12 7.97
CA ARG A 90 -6.16 -3.35 6.52
C ARG A 90 -7.52 -3.90 6.08
N TRP A 91 -8.22 -4.63 6.94
CA TRP A 91 -9.63 -4.97 6.71
C TRP A 91 -10.56 -3.77 6.87
N CYS A 92 -10.27 -2.79 7.72
CA CYS A 92 -11.05 -1.55 7.83
C CYS A 92 -10.67 -0.59 6.69
N ASN A 93 -9.39 -0.29 6.55
CA ASN A 93 -8.80 0.63 5.59
C ASN A 93 -9.48 2.01 5.53
N LYS A 94 -10.00 2.50 6.66
CA LYS A 94 -10.71 3.79 6.77
C LYS A 94 -10.15 4.61 7.92
N ASP A 95 -9.47 5.69 7.58
CA ASP A 95 -8.81 6.60 8.51
C ASP A 95 -9.76 7.11 9.61
N THR A 96 -10.94 7.60 9.23
CA THR A 96 -11.91 8.13 10.19
C THR A 96 -12.43 7.09 11.20
N THR A 97 -12.37 5.79 10.85
CA THR A 97 -12.78 4.71 11.76
C THR A 97 -11.61 4.32 12.66
N LEU A 98 -10.41 4.18 12.11
CA LEU A 98 -9.20 3.86 12.87
C LEU A 98 -8.83 4.96 13.86
N ASP A 99 -9.06 6.24 13.51
CA ASP A 99 -8.77 7.38 14.40
C ASP A 99 -9.70 7.46 15.62
N LEU A 100 -10.87 6.80 15.58
CA LEU A 100 -11.84 6.77 16.68
C LEU A 100 -11.80 5.48 17.49
N LEU A 101 -11.29 4.39 16.92
CA LEU A 101 -11.31 3.07 17.55
C LEU A 101 -10.14 2.94 18.55
N ASP A 102 -10.47 2.62 19.80
CA ASP A 102 -9.47 2.16 20.77
C ASP A 102 -9.01 0.73 20.39
N PRO A 103 -7.71 0.49 20.14
CA PRO A 103 -7.20 -0.83 19.76
C PRO A 103 -7.48 -1.94 20.79
N SER A 104 -7.67 -1.60 22.08
CA SER A 104 -8.00 -2.58 23.13
C SER A 104 -9.37 -3.24 22.93
N ILE A 105 -10.27 -2.60 22.17
CA ILE A 105 -11.59 -3.13 21.82
C ILE A 105 -11.50 -4.33 20.86
N LEU A 106 -10.39 -4.50 20.13
CA LEU A 106 -10.23 -5.61 19.17
C LEU A 106 -10.40 -6.99 19.80
N LYS A 107 -10.01 -7.15 21.06
CA LYS A 107 -10.17 -8.41 21.81
C LYS A 107 -11.59 -8.62 22.36
N GLN A 108 -12.48 -7.66 22.17
CA GLN A 108 -13.82 -7.62 22.75
C GLN A 108 -14.86 -7.67 21.62
N THR A 109 -15.04 -8.84 20.99
CA THR A 109 -15.89 -9.03 19.79
C THR A 109 -17.24 -8.30 19.84
N LYS A 110 -17.97 -8.39 20.96
CA LYS A 110 -19.26 -7.69 21.11
C LYS A 110 -19.12 -6.18 21.04
N ASN A 111 -18.13 -5.61 21.73
CA ASN A 111 -17.89 -4.17 21.77
C ASN A 111 -17.34 -3.66 20.44
N LEU A 112 -16.51 -4.46 19.75
CA LEU A 112 -16.04 -4.14 18.41
C LEU A 112 -17.21 -4.06 17.41
N LYS A 113 -18.12 -5.05 17.43
CA LYS A 113 -19.32 -5.04 16.59
C LYS A 113 -20.20 -3.82 16.87
N GLU A 114 -20.46 -3.54 18.14
CA GLU A 114 -21.26 -2.38 18.57
C GLU A 114 -20.64 -1.08 18.08
N PHE A 115 -19.32 -0.91 18.27
CA PHE A 115 -18.60 0.27 17.82
C PHE A 115 -18.68 0.46 16.30
N LEU A 116 -18.43 -0.61 15.53
CA LEU A 116 -18.42 -0.55 14.07
C LEU A 116 -19.80 -0.30 13.47
N LEU A 117 -20.87 -0.77 14.12
CA LEU A 117 -22.24 -0.58 13.64
C LEU A 117 -22.81 0.78 14.08
N ASN A 118 -22.54 1.21 15.32
CA ASN A 118 -23.30 2.28 15.97
C ASN A 118 -22.47 3.50 16.37
N SER A 119 -21.13 3.42 16.42
CA SER A 119 -20.27 4.50 16.94
C SER A 119 -19.43 5.22 15.88
N VAL A 120 -19.51 4.81 14.61
CA VAL A 120 -18.76 5.43 13.50
C VAL A 120 -19.65 5.69 12.28
N SER A 121 -19.26 6.66 11.45
CA SER A 121 -19.99 6.96 10.22
C SER A 121 -19.87 5.83 9.19
N GLN A 122 -21.01 5.36 8.70
CA GLN A 122 -21.07 4.30 7.69
C GLN A 122 -20.66 4.80 6.30
N PRO A 123 -19.99 3.97 5.49
CA PRO A 123 -19.52 2.60 5.83
C PRO A 123 -18.32 2.62 6.77
N TRP A 124 -18.24 1.77 7.79
CA TRP A 124 -17.08 1.70 8.72
C TRP A 124 -15.76 1.31 8.04
N CYS A 125 -15.80 0.85 6.80
CA CYS A 125 -14.64 0.44 6.01
C CYS A 125 -14.58 1.13 4.65
N SER A 126 -13.44 1.02 3.97
CA SER A 126 -13.21 1.55 2.62
C SER A 126 -13.16 0.44 1.56
N ALA A 127 -13.75 0.68 0.41
CA ALA A 127 -13.67 -0.22 -0.76
C ALA A 127 -12.40 -0.01 -1.62
N VAL A 128 -11.51 0.93 -1.25
CA VAL A 128 -10.29 1.23 -2.03
C VAL A 128 -9.33 0.04 -2.06
N TYR A 129 -9.26 -0.74 -0.98
CA TYR A 129 -8.61 -2.06 -0.97
C TYR A 129 -9.73 -3.10 -1.05
N PRO A 130 -9.87 -3.82 -2.18
CA PRO A 130 -10.89 -4.85 -2.30
C PRO A 130 -10.58 -5.98 -1.33
N VAL A 131 -11.30 -6.02 -0.21
CA VAL A 131 -11.27 -7.15 0.72
C VAL A 131 -12.37 -8.10 0.29
N VAL A 132 -11.98 -9.25 -0.26
CA VAL A 132 -12.87 -10.33 -0.65
C VAL A 132 -13.17 -11.24 0.56
N SER A 133 -14.19 -12.09 0.44
CA SER A 133 -14.56 -13.03 1.49
C SER A 133 -13.42 -14.01 1.81
N MET A 134 -13.31 -14.40 3.07
CA MET A 134 -12.34 -15.36 3.58
C MET A 134 -12.99 -16.74 3.76
N HIS A 135 -12.21 -17.79 3.54
CA HIS A 135 -12.60 -19.17 3.83
C HIS A 135 -11.88 -19.65 5.10
N TRP A 136 -12.61 -20.33 5.98
CA TRP A 136 -12.02 -21.02 7.12
C TRP A 136 -12.87 -22.23 7.52
N GLU A 137 -12.25 -23.41 7.64
CA GLU A 137 -12.91 -24.66 8.04
C GLU A 137 -14.24 -24.95 7.30
N GLY A 138 -14.25 -24.72 5.98
CA GLY A 138 -15.42 -24.96 5.13
C GLY A 138 -16.53 -23.90 5.21
N LYS A 139 -16.30 -22.79 5.93
CA LYS A 139 -17.21 -21.64 6.00
C LYS A 139 -16.64 -20.43 5.27
N VAL A 140 -17.53 -19.60 4.73
CA VAL A 140 -17.21 -18.31 4.12
C VAL A 140 -17.53 -17.20 5.12
N TYR A 141 -16.60 -16.27 5.27
CA TYR A 141 -16.71 -15.10 6.14
C TYR A 141 -16.61 -13.86 5.27
N GLU A 142 -17.69 -13.08 5.26
CA GLU A 142 -17.69 -11.74 4.67
C GLU A 142 -16.83 -10.80 5.52
N ARG A 143 -16.50 -9.63 4.95
CA ARG A 143 -15.54 -8.69 5.54
C ARG A 143 -15.80 -8.35 7.02
N PHE A 144 -17.06 -8.24 7.42
CA PHE A 144 -17.45 -7.86 8.78
C PHE A 144 -17.23 -9.00 9.79
N GLU A 145 -17.71 -10.21 9.49
CA GLU A 145 -17.52 -11.40 10.32
C GLU A 145 -16.05 -11.83 10.32
N ALA A 146 -15.38 -11.68 9.18
CA ALA A 146 -13.94 -11.91 9.07
C ALA A 146 -13.17 -11.04 10.08
N CYS A 147 -13.44 -9.74 10.14
CA CYS A 147 -12.68 -8.86 11.03
C CYS A 147 -13.13 -8.90 12.50
N THR A 148 -14.41 -9.18 12.78
CA THR A 148 -14.94 -9.11 14.16
C THR A 148 -14.96 -10.45 14.88
N ASP A 149 -15.11 -11.56 14.16
CA ASP A 149 -15.23 -12.90 14.73
C ASP A 149 -14.00 -13.76 14.40
N LEU A 150 -13.61 -13.81 13.13
CA LEU A 150 -12.60 -14.76 12.68
C LEU A 150 -11.18 -14.34 13.02
N LEU A 151 -10.75 -13.14 12.62
CA LEU A 151 -9.38 -12.65 12.87
C LEU A 151 -8.95 -12.73 14.35
N PRO A 152 -9.79 -12.37 15.35
CA PRO A 152 -9.44 -12.54 16.75
C PRO A 152 -9.13 -13.99 17.16
N ALA A 153 -9.81 -14.96 16.54
CA ALA A 153 -9.60 -16.39 16.80
C ALA A 153 -8.36 -16.96 16.07
N LEU A 154 -7.85 -16.26 15.06
CA LEU A 154 -6.76 -16.74 14.20
C LEU A 154 -5.39 -16.12 14.51
N ILE A 155 -5.27 -15.31 15.56
CA ILE A 155 -4.03 -14.61 15.90
C ILE A 155 -2.84 -15.59 16.03
N ASP A 156 -3.01 -16.69 16.75
CA ASP A 156 -1.94 -17.69 16.92
C ASP A 156 -1.51 -18.33 15.59
N PHE A 157 -2.49 -18.61 14.71
CA PHE A 157 -2.22 -19.10 13.36
C PHE A 157 -1.43 -18.08 12.53
N LEU A 158 -1.87 -16.81 12.53
CA LEU A 158 -1.22 -15.73 11.80
C LEU A 158 0.23 -15.54 12.28
N VAL A 159 0.44 -15.43 13.59
CA VAL A 159 1.77 -15.29 14.19
C VAL A 159 2.68 -16.47 13.84
N LYS A 160 2.14 -17.70 13.86
CA LYS A 160 2.89 -18.90 13.47
C LYS A 160 3.35 -18.83 12.01
N CYS A 161 2.47 -18.45 11.08
CA CYS A 161 2.83 -18.30 9.67
C CYS A 161 3.88 -17.21 9.45
N ILE A 162 3.70 -16.05 10.10
CA ILE A 162 4.65 -14.93 10.03
C ILE A 162 6.03 -15.35 10.52
N LYS A 163 6.13 -15.98 11.70
CA LYS A 163 7.42 -16.45 12.23
C LYS A 163 8.07 -17.53 11.37
N ALA A 164 7.26 -18.43 10.79
CA ALA A 164 7.75 -19.50 9.93
C ALA A 164 8.25 -19.01 8.56
N SER A 165 7.93 -17.77 8.18
CA SER A 165 8.36 -17.19 6.90
C SER A 165 9.82 -16.71 6.88
N ASP A 166 10.52 -16.75 8.01
CA ASP A 166 11.90 -16.25 8.15
C ASP A 166 12.10 -14.80 7.64
N GLY A 167 11.09 -13.96 7.89
CA GLY A 167 11.09 -12.56 7.50
C GLY A 167 10.63 -12.28 6.07
N ASN A 168 10.29 -13.30 5.28
CA ASN A 168 9.86 -13.15 3.89
C ASN A 168 8.34 -12.88 3.80
N VAL A 169 7.97 -11.69 3.35
CA VAL A 169 6.55 -11.26 3.26
C VAL A 169 5.73 -12.13 2.30
N VAL A 170 6.29 -12.55 1.16
CA VAL A 170 5.58 -13.36 0.16
C VAL A 170 5.26 -14.72 0.74
N THR A 171 6.25 -15.34 1.38
CA THR A 171 6.11 -16.65 2.05
C THR A 171 5.05 -16.57 3.14
N ALA A 172 5.09 -15.55 4.02
CA ALA A 172 4.06 -15.34 5.04
C ALA A 172 2.66 -15.15 4.43
N THR A 173 2.55 -14.34 3.38
CA THR A 173 1.29 -14.08 2.66
C THR A 173 0.71 -15.36 2.08
N GLU A 174 1.53 -16.16 1.40
CA GLU A 174 1.11 -17.45 0.82
C GLU A 174 0.68 -18.44 1.89
N MET A 175 1.44 -18.59 2.98
CA MET A 175 1.08 -19.49 4.09
C MET A 175 -0.28 -19.14 4.70
N ILE A 176 -0.58 -17.85 4.84
CA ILE A 176 -1.86 -17.36 5.35
C ILE A 176 -2.96 -17.56 4.31
N ASN A 177 -2.73 -17.15 3.07
CA ASN A 177 -3.74 -17.21 2.02
C ASN A 177 -4.08 -18.65 1.60
N ASN A 178 -3.16 -19.60 1.74
CA ASN A 178 -3.42 -21.03 1.56
C ASN A 178 -4.52 -21.57 2.50
N LYS A 179 -4.78 -20.87 3.62
CA LYS A 179 -5.92 -21.17 4.49
C LYS A 179 -7.11 -20.26 4.23
N PHE A 180 -6.89 -18.98 3.97
CA PHE A 180 -7.97 -18.01 3.76
C PHE A 180 -8.66 -18.16 2.39
N GLY A 181 -8.00 -18.72 1.39
CA GLY A 181 -8.56 -18.92 0.05
C GLY A 181 -9.09 -17.63 -0.57
N MET A 182 -8.45 -16.48 -0.32
CA MET A 182 -8.86 -15.21 -0.90
C MET A 182 -8.37 -15.14 -2.35
N SER A 183 -9.26 -14.76 -3.27
CA SER A 183 -8.91 -14.52 -4.67
C SER A 183 -8.08 -13.24 -4.87
N ASN A 184 -8.04 -12.37 -3.86
CA ASN A 184 -7.17 -11.21 -3.77
C ASN A 184 -6.54 -11.16 -2.38
N ASP A 185 -5.28 -11.57 -2.28
CA ASP A 185 -4.50 -11.61 -1.04
C ASP A 185 -3.77 -10.30 -0.72
N PHE A 186 -3.93 -9.27 -1.55
CA PHE A 186 -3.33 -7.96 -1.32
C PHE A 186 -3.57 -7.42 0.11
N PRO A 187 -4.76 -7.53 0.73
CA PRO A 187 -4.95 -7.12 2.13
C PRO A 187 -4.07 -7.91 3.13
N ILE A 188 -3.81 -9.19 2.88
CA ILE A 188 -2.90 -10.02 3.69
C ILE A 188 -1.48 -9.50 3.50
N PHE A 189 -1.02 -9.36 2.25
CA PHE A 189 0.30 -8.81 1.94
C PHE A 189 0.53 -7.47 2.63
N MET A 190 -0.45 -6.56 2.55
CA MET A 190 -0.41 -5.26 3.21
C MET A 190 -0.28 -5.37 4.72
N ALA A 191 -1.05 -6.25 5.37
CA ALA A 191 -0.98 -6.41 6.82
C ALA A 191 0.36 -7.02 7.27
N VAL A 192 0.93 -7.93 6.48
CA VAL A 192 2.22 -8.57 6.78
C VAL A 192 3.39 -7.61 6.53
N ILE A 193 3.44 -6.92 5.38
CA ILE A 193 4.56 -6.00 5.08
C ILE A 193 4.61 -4.83 6.06
N ASP A 194 3.45 -4.38 6.56
CA ASP A 194 3.38 -3.31 7.55
C ASP A 194 4.02 -3.68 8.89
N ILE A 195 4.23 -4.97 9.18
CA ILE A 195 5.00 -5.41 10.36
C ILE A 195 6.40 -4.80 10.31
N SER A 196 7.01 -4.67 9.12
CA SER A 196 8.35 -4.11 8.98
C SER A 196 8.45 -2.63 9.37
N TRP A 197 7.33 -1.91 9.49
CA TRP A 197 7.33 -0.55 10.05
C TRP A 197 7.58 -0.53 11.56
N PHE A 198 7.29 -1.62 12.26
CA PHE A 198 7.35 -1.72 13.72
C PHE A 198 8.41 -2.71 14.20
N ASP A 199 8.59 -3.80 13.47
CA ASP A 199 9.45 -4.93 13.79
C ASP A 199 10.10 -5.47 12.50
N PRO A 200 11.17 -4.81 12.01
CA PRO A 200 11.89 -5.22 10.80
C PRO A 200 12.67 -6.53 10.96
N GLU A 201 12.83 -7.04 12.18
CA GLU A 201 13.44 -8.35 12.44
C GLU A 201 12.45 -9.48 12.15
N THR A 202 11.16 -9.28 12.47
CA THR A 202 10.11 -10.27 12.19
C THR A 202 9.71 -10.31 10.71
N ILE A 203 9.63 -9.16 10.03
CA ILE A 203 9.45 -9.09 8.57
C ILE A 203 10.47 -8.13 7.99
N LYS A 204 11.33 -8.65 7.10
CA LYS A 204 12.46 -7.90 6.54
C LYS A 204 11.95 -6.93 5.46
N PRO A 205 12.37 -5.65 5.48
CA PRO A 205 11.92 -4.66 4.52
C PRO A 205 12.50 -4.86 3.11
N ASP A 206 13.59 -5.62 2.95
CA ASP A 206 14.30 -5.89 1.70
C ASP A 206 13.91 -7.22 1.03
N THR A 207 12.90 -7.91 1.56
CA THR A 207 12.33 -9.13 0.98
C THR A 207 11.82 -8.91 -0.45
N PRO A 208 11.82 -9.97 -1.29
CA PRO A 208 10.99 -9.99 -2.49
C PRO A 208 9.54 -9.62 -2.19
N VAL A 209 8.93 -8.90 -3.14
CA VAL A 209 7.53 -8.47 -3.09
C VAL A 209 6.83 -8.86 -4.40
N PRO A 210 5.52 -9.15 -4.39
CA PRO A 210 4.80 -9.49 -5.60
C PRO A 210 4.68 -8.27 -6.51
N SER A 211 4.86 -8.45 -7.82
CA SER A 211 4.62 -7.37 -8.78
C SER A 211 3.12 -7.19 -8.99
N GLY A 212 2.57 -6.09 -8.48
CA GLY A 212 1.18 -5.75 -8.70
C GLY A 212 0.90 -5.49 -10.17
N ILE A 213 -0.28 -5.88 -10.66
CA ILE A 213 -0.72 -5.68 -12.06
C ILE A 213 -0.55 -4.23 -12.54
N GLY A 214 -0.61 -3.27 -11.62
CA GLY A 214 -0.45 -1.87 -11.93
C GLY A 214 0.99 -1.37 -12.01
N ALA A 215 1.93 -2.07 -11.39
CA ALA A 215 3.36 -1.76 -11.41
C ALA A 215 4.07 -2.43 -12.58
N ILE A 216 3.65 -3.65 -12.95
CA ILE A 216 4.24 -4.48 -14.02
C ILE A 216 4.63 -3.65 -15.26
N PRO A 217 3.74 -2.85 -15.89
CA PRO A 217 4.10 -2.21 -17.16
C PRO A 217 5.27 -1.22 -17.07
N TYR A 218 5.56 -0.66 -15.89
CA TYR A 218 6.71 0.23 -15.70
C TYR A 218 7.92 -0.52 -15.13
N LEU A 219 7.70 -1.54 -14.29
CA LEU A 219 8.75 -2.46 -13.86
C LEU A 219 9.38 -3.17 -15.06
N ASP A 220 8.60 -3.60 -16.05
CA ASP A 220 9.10 -4.20 -17.30
C ASP A 220 10.07 -3.23 -18.00
N ARG A 221 9.75 -1.94 -18.06
CA ARG A 221 10.62 -0.92 -18.69
C ARG A 221 11.91 -0.71 -17.91
N LEU A 222 11.84 -0.71 -16.58
CA LEU A 222 13.02 -0.64 -15.73
C LEU A 222 13.90 -1.88 -15.90
N GLN A 223 13.29 -3.08 -15.89
CA GLN A 223 13.97 -4.35 -16.05
C GLN A 223 14.67 -4.44 -17.40
N ASP A 224 13.96 -4.12 -18.49
CA ASP A 224 14.51 -4.12 -19.85
C ASP A 224 15.67 -3.12 -19.99
N HIS A 225 15.51 -1.91 -19.47
CA HIS A 225 16.53 -0.87 -19.53
C HIS A 225 17.79 -1.23 -18.73
N LEU A 226 17.61 -1.87 -17.58
CA LEU A 226 18.72 -2.29 -16.71
C LEU A 226 19.31 -3.65 -17.10
N GLY A 227 18.65 -4.41 -17.99
CA GLY A 227 19.08 -5.74 -18.42
C GLY A 227 19.05 -6.78 -17.29
N LEU A 228 18.07 -6.70 -16.40
CA LEU A 228 17.97 -7.56 -15.21
C LEU A 228 17.03 -8.75 -15.41
N GLU A 229 17.23 -9.78 -14.60
CA GLU A 229 16.57 -11.08 -14.75
C GLU A 229 15.11 -11.09 -14.32
N ASP A 230 14.76 -10.31 -13.30
CA ASP A 230 13.40 -10.21 -12.79
C ASP A 230 13.13 -8.86 -12.09
N HIS A 231 11.87 -8.68 -11.68
CA HIS A 231 11.44 -7.46 -10.99
C HIS A 231 12.03 -7.30 -9.59
N HIS A 232 12.44 -8.37 -8.92
CA HIS A 232 13.07 -8.25 -7.60
C HIS A 232 14.50 -7.72 -7.73
N ALA A 233 15.30 -8.29 -8.64
CA ALA A 233 16.60 -7.76 -9.01
C ALA A 233 16.50 -6.30 -9.48
N THR A 234 15.47 -5.98 -10.27
CA THR A 234 15.16 -4.60 -10.68
C THR A 234 14.88 -3.69 -9.50
N ALA A 235 14.06 -4.12 -8.54
CA ALA A 235 13.76 -3.35 -7.35
C ALA A 235 15.00 -3.10 -6.48
N LEU A 236 15.82 -4.14 -6.24
CA LEU A 236 17.09 -3.99 -5.51
C LEU A 236 18.03 -3.01 -6.22
N LYS A 237 18.13 -3.10 -7.56
CA LYS A 237 18.96 -2.17 -8.32
C LYS A 237 18.47 -0.72 -8.23
N MET A 238 17.16 -0.51 -8.30
CA MET A 238 16.57 0.83 -8.12
C MET A 238 16.83 1.39 -6.71
N VAL A 239 16.79 0.55 -5.68
CA VAL A 239 17.17 0.95 -4.32
C VAL A 239 18.64 1.40 -4.25
N GLU A 240 19.56 0.71 -4.92
CA GLU A 240 20.97 1.13 -5.00
C GLU A 240 21.13 2.47 -5.73
N LEU A 241 20.44 2.63 -6.86
CA LEU A 241 20.54 3.83 -7.71
C LEU A 241 19.97 5.08 -7.04
N GLN A 242 19.15 4.94 -6.00
CA GLN A 242 18.59 6.08 -5.27
C GLN A 242 19.67 7.05 -4.78
N ALA A 243 20.82 6.56 -4.30
CA ALA A 243 21.90 7.42 -3.81
C ALA A 243 22.50 8.32 -4.92
N GLN A 244 22.44 7.87 -6.17
CA GLN A 244 22.91 8.63 -7.33
C GLN A 244 21.87 9.65 -7.79
N TYR A 245 20.60 9.23 -7.92
CA TYR A 245 19.55 10.05 -8.53
C TYR A 245 18.82 10.94 -7.53
N TRP A 246 18.75 10.54 -6.27
CA TRP A 246 18.11 11.30 -5.19
C TRP A 246 18.91 11.19 -3.87
N PRO A 247 20.13 11.74 -3.82
CA PRO A 247 21.02 11.63 -2.66
C PRO A 247 20.43 12.22 -1.36
N ASN A 248 19.56 13.22 -1.48
CA ASN A 248 18.91 13.90 -0.36
C ASN A 248 17.49 13.37 -0.08
N SER A 249 17.20 12.13 -0.46
CA SER A 249 15.90 11.52 -0.21
C SER A 249 15.63 11.40 1.30
N PRO A 250 14.39 11.64 1.78
CA PRO A 250 14.05 11.56 3.20
C PRO A 250 14.38 10.24 3.88
N ARG A 251 14.35 9.12 3.15
CA ARG A 251 14.82 7.82 3.59
C ARG A 251 15.24 6.94 2.42
N LYS A 252 15.96 5.86 2.72
CA LYS A 252 16.24 4.80 1.75
C LYS A 252 14.94 4.11 1.32
N PHE A 253 14.84 3.81 0.04
CA PHE A 253 13.78 2.97 -0.52
C PHE A 253 14.00 1.49 -0.16
N THR A 254 12.91 0.77 -0.24
CA THR A 254 12.82 -0.68 -0.10
C THR A 254 12.21 -1.25 -1.38
N PRO A 255 12.33 -2.56 -1.66
CA PRO A 255 11.69 -3.18 -2.82
C PRO A 255 10.18 -2.91 -2.90
N VAL A 256 9.50 -2.85 -1.76
CA VAL A 256 8.08 -2.50 -1.72
C VAL A 256 7.81 -1.07 -2.19
N ASP A 257 8.69 -0.11 -1.89
CA ASP A 257 8.55 1.26 -2.42
C ASP A 257 8.70 1.27 -3.94
N ILE A 258 9.67 0.52 -4.49
CA ILE A 258 9.87 0.48 -5.95
C ILE A 258 8.65 -0.10 -6.67
N GLU A 259 8.02 -1.13 -6.11
CA GLU A 259 6.77 -1.68 -6.64
C GLU A 259 5.65 -0.63 -6.66
N TYR A 260 5.37 0.01 -5.52
CA TYR A 260 4.31 1.02 -5.43
C TYR A 260 4.56 2.22 -6.34
N LEU A 261 5.79 2.73 -6.34
CA LEU A 261 6.18 3.88 -7.13
C LEU A 261 6.16 3.56 -8.63
N SER A 262 6.46 2.32 -9.03
CA SER A 262 6.32 1.89 -10.42
C SER A 262 4.85 1.90 -10.86
N CYS A 263 3.92 1.56 -9.95
CA CYS A 263 2.48 1.72 -10.23
C CYS A 263 2.10 3.19 -10.42
N GLU A 264 2.63 4.11 -9.61
CA GLU A 264 2.38 5.55 -9.76
C GLU A 264 3.03 6.15 -11.01
N CYS A 265 4.28 5.76 -11.32
CA CYS A 265 4.98 6.15 -12.55
C CYS A 265 4.21 5.66 -13.78
N ARG A 266 3.76 4.40 -13.79
CA ARG A 266 2.90 3.87 -14.84
C ARG A 266 1.64 4.71 -15.02
N LYS A 267 0.96 5.11 -13.93
CA LYS A 267 -0.22 6.00 -14.02
C LYS A 267 0.14 7.34 -14.65
N TYR A 268 1.26 7.95 -14.25
CA TYR A 268 1.72 9.22 -14.79
C TYR A 268 1.99 9.12 -16.29
N PHE A 269 2.79 8.13 -16.70
CA PHE A 269 3.12 7.90 -18.10
C PHE A 269 1.94 7.41 -18.93
N SER A 270 0.88 6.84 -18.32
CA SER A 270 -0.38 6.59 -19.03
C SER A 270 -1.10 7.88 -19.43
N TYR A 271 -0.98 8.96 -18.65
CA TYR A 271 -1.48 10.28 -19.05
C TYR A 271 -0.61 10.90 -20.14
N VAL A 272 0.73 10.75 -20.04
CA VAL A 272 1.66 11.18 -21.09
C VAL A 272 1.34 10.47 -22.42
N ASN A 273 1.09 9.16 -22.36
CA ASN A 273 0.73 8.33 -23.53
C ASN A 273 -0.71 8.56 -24.04
N GLY A 274 -1.55 9.28 -23.30
CA GLY A 274 -2.97 9.46 -23.62
C GLY A 274 -3.85 8.20 -23.44
N THR A 275 -3.30 7.10 -22.90
CA THR A 275 -4.03 5.85 -22.60
C THR A 275 -4.88 5.96 -21.33
N LYS A 276 -4.66 7.01 -20.53
CA LYS A 276 -5.47 7.37 -19.37
C LYS A 276 -6.01 8.80 -19.49
N LYS A 277 -7.27 8.99 -19.12
CA LYS A 277 -7.98 10.28 -19.16
C LYS A 277 -8.27 10.83 -17.76
N PHE A 278 -8.29 12.16 -17.64
CA PHE A 278 -8.70 12.87 -16.44
C PHE A 278 -10.24 12.88 -16.31
N GLU A 279 -10.81 11.76 -15.87
CA GLU A 279 -12.26 11.61 -15.73
C GLU A 279 -12.68 10.86 -14.46
N GLY A 280 -13.88 11.17 -13.95
CA GLY A 280 -14.45 10.55 -12.75
C GLY A 280 -13.49 10.55 -11.56
N LYS A 281 -13.22 9.37 -11.00
CA LYS A 281 -12.32 9.20 -9.85
C LYS A 281 -10.85 9.54 -10.13
N ASN A 282 -10.45 9.68 -11.40
CA ASN A 282 -9.06 9.99 -11.77
C ASN A 282 -8.74 11.49 -11.69
N VAL A 283 -9.76 12.36 -11.66
CA VAL A 283 -9.59 13.80 -11.51
C VAL A 283 -9.24 14.13 -10.06
N PHE A 284 -8.10 14.77 -9.87
CA PHE A 284 -7.72 15.36 -8.60
C PHE A 284 -8.41 16.71 -8.46
N THR A 285 -9.14 16.85 -7.35
CA THR A 285 -9.71 18.12 -6.92
C THR A 285 -9.10 18.40 -5.56
N PRO A 286 -8.18 19.35 -5.42
CA PRO A 286 -7.67 19.71 -4.12
C PRO A 286 -8.85 20.19 -3.27
N LYS A 287 -8.99 19.65 -2.06
CA LYS A 287 -9.90 20.25 -1.09
C LYS A 287 -9.35 21.64 -0.81
N GLY A 288 -10.06 22.68 -1.22
CA GLY A 288 -9.61 24.05 -1.02
C GLY A 288 -9.40 24.31 0.47
N ASN A 289 -8.34 25.03 0.81
CA ASN A 289 -8.39 25.92 1.96
C ASN A 289 -9.38 27.03 1.59
N PHE A 290 -10.67 26.73 1.65
CA PHE A 290 -11.66 27.79 1.76
C PHE A 290 -11.55 28.26 3.20
N ASN A 291 -11.16 29.53 3.35
CA ASN A 291 -11.10 30.25 4.63
C ASN A 291 -12.31 29.94 5.52
#